data_AF-A0A1V6JDT4-F1
#
_entry.id   AF-A0A1V6JDT4-F1
#
_cell.length_a   1.000
_cell.length_b   1.000
_cell.length_c   1.000
_cell.angle_alpha   90.00
_cell.angle_beta   90.00
_cell.angle_gamma   90.00
#
_symmetry.space_group_name_H-M   'P 1'
#
loop_
_entity.id
_entity.type
_entity.pdbx_description
1 polymer ?
#
loop_
_entity_poly.entity_id
_entity_poly.type
_entity_poly.pdbx_seq_one_letter_code
_entity_poly.pdbx_strand_id
1 'polypeptide(L)'
;MNEENLPIPSEELPPIEMVKVNVDGSTFLTTLSPKFKLSKPYKINEPDKITAFIPGIIINVLVKKNQVVRKGDKLLILMAMKMNNHIRAPFDAIVKKIYVKKGDQVKKDQLLVELQPILELNSIN
;
A
#
# COMPACT_ATOMS: atom_id res chain seq x y z
N MET A 1 -43.33 26.95 35.30
CA MET A 1 -43.84 25.60 35.64
C MET A 1 -44.52 25.10 34.37
N ASN A 2 -43.77 24.77 33.33
CA ASN A 2 -43.02 23.53 33.03
C ASN A 2 -43.84 22.61 32.11
N GLU A 3 -43.98 23.04 30.86
CA GLU A 3 -44.41 22.27 29.69
C GLU A 3 -43.48 22.79 28.58
N GLU A 4 -42.69 22.02 27.84
CA GLU A 4 -42.99 20.77 27.14
C GLU A 4 -41.73 19.88 27.15
N ASN A 5 -41.84 18.69 27.72
CA ASN A 5 -40.90 17.62 27.42
C ASN A 5 -41.55 16.81 26.30
N LEU A 6 -41.40 17.28 25.06
CA LEU A 6 -41.80 16.51 23.89
C LEU A 6 -41.00 15.20 23.93
N PRO A 7 -41.63 14.01 23.90
CA PRO A 7 -40.89 12.78 23.77
C PRO A 7 -40.13 12.86 22.46
N ILE A 8 -38.79 12.88 22.54
CA ILE A 8 -37.91 12.62 21.41
C ILE A 8 -38.46 11.38 20.70
N PRO A 9 -38.94 11.49 19.44
CA PRO A 9 -39.37 10.33 18.69
C PRO A 9 -38.20 9.36 18.69
N SER A 10 -38.49 8.08 18.94
CA SER A 10 -37.56 6.98 18.74
C SER A 10 -37.21 6.91 17.25
N GLU A 11 -36.36 7.83 16.81
CA GLU A 11 -35.70 7.80 15.52
C GLU A 11 -34.76 6.62 15.62
N GLU A 12 -35.23 5.49 15.10
CA GLU A 12 -34.45 4.27 14.94
C GLU A 12 -33.10 4.70 14.37
N LEU A 13 -32.04 4.58 15.17
CA LEU A 13 -30.69 4.81 14.67
C LEU A 13 -30.56 3.96 13.40
N PRO A 14 -30.07 4.53 12.28
CA PRO A 14 -29.89 3.76 11.06
C PRO A 14 -29.10 2.50 11.44
N PRO A 15 -29.50 1.30 10.97
CA PRO A 15 -28.88 0.06 11.40
C PRO A 15 -27.38 0.21 11.21
N ILE A 16 -26.67 0.18 12.32
CA ILE A 16 -25.23 0.37 12.34
C ILE A 16 -24.66 -0.87 11.66
N GLU A 17 -24.39 -0.77 10.36
CA GLU A 17 -23.75 -1.82 9.59
C GLU A 17 -22.30 -1.95 10.09
N MET A 18 -22.12 -2.82 11.09
CA MET A 18 -20.82 -3.12 11.68
C MET A 18 -20.05 -4.00 10.71
N VAL A 19 -18.91 -3.51 10.26
CA VAL A 19 -18.04 -4.20 9.31
C VAL A 19 -16.86 -4.79 10.06
N LYS A 20 -16.47 -6.01 9.69
CA LYS A 20 -15.26 -6.65 10.21
C LYS A 20 -14.04 -6.03 9.54
N VAL A 21 -13.26 -5.27 10.30
CA VAL A 21 -12.01 -4.67 9.84
C VAL A 21 -10.85 -5.45 10.45
N ASN A 22 -9.96 -5.96 9.60
CA ASN A 22 -8.72 -6.60 10.04
C ASN A 22 -7.62 -5.55 10.14
N VAL A 23 -7.04 -5.39 11.33
CA VAL A 23 -5.90 -4.52 11.58
C VAL A 23 -4.83 -5.36 12.25
N ASP A 24 -3.70 -5.56 11.57
CA ASP A 24 -2.53 -6.29 12.09
C ASP A 24 -2.85 -7.67 12.70
N GLY A 25 -3.80 -8.40 12.11
CA GLY A 25 -4.20 -9.76 12.52
C GLY A 25 -5.32 -9.81 13.58
N SER A 26 -5.74 -8.67 14.12
CA SER A 26 -6.90 -8.57 15.00
C SER A 26 -8.13 -8.10 14.22
N THR A 27 -9.27 -8.77 14.43
CA THR A 27 -10.53 -8.42 13.78
C THR A 27 -11.37 -7.55 14.70
N PHE A 28 -11.67 -6.32 14.26
CA PHE A 28 -12.51 -5.37 14.97
C PHE A 28 -13.87 -5.23 14.27
N LEU A 29 -14.92 -5.07 15.06
CA LEU A 29 -16.24 -4.69 14.57
C LEU A 29 -16.38 -3.17 14.73
N THR A 30 -16.53 -2.46 13.62
CA THR A 30 -16.61 -1.00 13.63
C THR A 30 -17.55 -0.49 12.55
N THR A 31 -17.95 0.77 12.68
CA THR A 31 -18.82 1.47 11.74
C THR A 31 -17.94 2.24 10.76
N LEU A 32 -18.19 2.08 9.46
CA LEU A 32 -17.47 2.88 8.46
C LEU A 32 -18.12 4.26 8.37
N SER A 33 -17.31 5.29 8.62
CA SER A 33 -17.76 6.67 8.42
C SER A 33 -18.24 6.88 6.97
N PRO A 34 -19.24 7.75 6.72
CA PRO A 34 -19.66 8.10 5.37
C PRO A 34 -18.49 8.56 4.48
N LYS A 35 -17.54 9.29 5.07
CA LYS A 35 -16.29 9.73 4.41
C LYS A 35 -15.46 8.55 3.90
N PHE A 36 -15.38 7.45 4.66
CA PHE A 36 -14.68 6.25 4.23
C PHE A 36 -15.39 5.56 3.06
N LYS A 37 -16.73 5.42 3.13
CA LYS A 37 -17.54 4.83 2.05
C LYS A 37 -17.40 5.61 0.72
N LEU A 38 -17.25 6.93 0.80
CA LEU A 38 -17.09 7.82 -0.35
C LEU A 38 -15.63 7.97 -0.80
N SER A 39 -14.65 7.53 -0.01
CA SER A 39 -13.23 7.67 -0.35
C SER A 39 -12.81 6.66 -1.42
N LYS A 40 -12.00 7.11 -2.38
CA LYS A 40 -11.43 6.22 -3.39
C LYS A 40 -10.35 5.35 -2.72
N PRO A 41 -10.45 4.01 -2.76
CA PRO A 41 -9.41 3.16 -2.23
C PRO A 41 -8.10 3.42 -2.98
N TYR A 42 -6.99 3.45 -2.25
CA TYR A 42 -5.66 3.56 -2.85
C TYR A 42 -5.42 2.32 -3.74
N LYS A 43 -5.39 2.55 -5.06
CA LYS A 43 -5.06 1.52 -6.05
C LYS A 43 -3.62 1.72 -6.48
N ILE A 44 -2.82 0.65 -6.41
CA ILE A 44 -1.52 0.59 -7.06
C ILE A 44 -1.82 0.34 -8.54
N ASN A 45 -1.60 1.35 -9.38
CA ASN A 45 -2.06 1.33 -10.77
C ASN A 45 -1.29 0.29 -11.61
N GLU A 46 -0.04 0.00 -11.24
CA GLU A 46 0.90 -0.80 -12.02
C GLU A 46 1.86 -1.51 -11.05
N PRO A 47 1.55 -2.73 -10.59
CA PRO A 47 2.33 -3.41 -9.55
C PRO A 47 3.73 -3.85 -10.06
N ASP A 48 3.91 -3.88 -11.37
CA ASP A 48 5.16 -4.04 -12.12
C ASP A 48 6.07 -2.80 -12.06
N LYS A 49 5.50 -1.61 -11.79
CA LYS A 49 6.25 -0.36 -11.65
C LYS A 49 6.38 0.05 -10.19
N ILE A 50 7.58 -0.12 -9.66
CA ILE A 50 7.90 0.28 -8.29
C ILE A 50 8.22 1.77 -8.27
N THR A 51 7.34 2.57 -7.67
CA THR A 51 7.50 4.01 -7.49
C THR A 51 7.85 4.37 -6.05
N ALA A 52 8.41 5.57 -5.84
CA ALA A 52 8.72 6.09 -4.52
C ALA A 52 7.46 6.62 -3.82
N PHE A 53 7.00 5.92 -2.77
CA PHE A 53 5.86 6.37 -1.97
C PHE A 53 6.14 7.67 -1.20
N ILE A 54 7.40 7.91 -0.82
CA ILE A 54 7.87 9.08 -0.06
C ILE A 54 9.09 9.65 -0.76
N PRO A 55 9.24 10.99 -0.88
CA PRO A 55 10.48 11.58 -1.39
C PRO A 55 11.66 11.32 -0.44
N GLY A 56 12.85 11.14 -0.98
CA GLY A 56 14.02 10.78 -0.18
C GLY A 56 15.29 10.58 -1.00
N ILE A 57 16.26 9.88 -0.41
CA ILE A 57 17.57 9.58 -1.02
C ILE A 57 17.76 8.06 -1.09
N ILE A 58 18.24 7.56 -2.23
CA ILE A 58 18.59 6.14 -2.39
C ILE A 58 19.92 5.87 -1.70
N ILE A 59 19.89 5.09 -0.62
CA ILE A 59 21.10 4.72 0.14
C ILE A 59 21.83 3.57 -0.53
N ASN A 60 21.08 2.61 -1.07
CA ASN A 60 21.66 1.47 -1.74
C ASN A 60 20.67 0.81 -2.71
N VAL A 61 21.21 0.20 -3.76
CA VAL A 61 20.47 -0.65 -4.69
C VAL A 61 20.97 -2.07 -4.49
N LEU A 62 20.09 -2.96 -4.05
CA LEU A 62 20.45 -4.33 -3.64
C LEU A 62 20.30 -5.34 -4.78
N VAL A 63 19.75 -4.92 -5.91
CA VAL A 63 19.44 -5.75 -7.06
C VAL A 63 20.15 -5.28 -8.32
N LYS A 64 20.29 -6.19 -9.29
CA LYS A 64 20.86 -5.93 -10.61
C LYS A 64 19.83 -6.15 -11.71
N LYS A 65 20.07 -5.56 -12.87
CA LYS A 65 19.28 -5.83 -14.08
C LYS A 65 19.32 -7.34 -14.39
N ASN A 66 18.19 -7.90 -14.81
CA ASN A 66 17.95 -9.32 -15.11
C ASN A 66 18.08 -10.27 -13.90
N GLN A 67 18.09 -9.75 -12.67
CA GLN A 67 18.09 -10.59 -11.48
C GLN A 67 16.67 -11.10 -11.18
N VAL A 68 16.56 -12.37 -10.81
CA VAL A 68 15.33 -12.96 -10.26
C VAL A 68 15.20 -12.53 -8.79
N VAL A 69 14.02 -12.02 -8.43
CA VAL A 69 13.66 -11.61 -7.08
C VAL A 69 12.37 -12.30 -6.67
N ARG A 70 12.27 -12.68 -5.40
CA ARG A 70 11.07 -13.29 -4.83
C ARG A 70 10.22 -12.27 -4.09
N LYS A 71 8.95 -12.59 -3.87
CA LYS A 71 8.04 -11.78 -3.04
C LYS A 71 8.68 -11.52 -1.67
N GLY A 72 8.79 -10.24 -1.32
CA GLY A 72 9.37 -9.79 -0.06
C GLY A 72 10.88 -9.49 -0.12
N ASP A 73 11.57 -9.85 -1.21
CA ASP A 73 12.98 -9.53 -1.38
C ASP A 73 13.22 -8.03 -1.42
N LYS A 74 14.34 -7.60 -0.84
CA LYS A 74 14.72 -6.19 -0.78
C LYS A 74 15.30 -5.74 -2.11
N LEU A 75 14.67 -4.76 -2.74
CA LEU A 75 15.11 -4.19 -4.01
C LEU A 75 16.10 -3.04 -3.78
N LEU A 76 15.73 -2.11 -2.91
CA LEU A 76 16.48 -0.88 -2.65
C LEU A 76 16.19 -0.33 -1.26
N ILE A 77 17.08 0.54 -0.79
CA ILE A 77 16.98 1.21 0.50
C ILE A 77 16.79 2.71 0.24
N LEU A 78 15.64 3.23 0.65
CA LEU A 78 15.27 4.63 0.54
C LEU A 78 15.34 5.29 1.92
N MET A 79 16.19 6.27 2.09
CA MET A 79 16.19 7.11 3.29
C MET A 79 15.21 8.26 3.11
N ALA A 80 14.20 8.30 3.98
CA ALA A 80 13.26 9.40 4.08
C ALA A 80 13.10 9.78 5.56
N MET A 81 13.13 11.08 5.87
CA MET A 81 12.94 11.59 7.23
C MET A 81 13.85 10.93 8.29
N LYS A 82 15.14 10.75 7.99
CA LYS A 82 16.15 10.05 8.82
C LYS A 82 15.87 8.56 9.09
N MET A 83 14.93 7.96 8.35
CA MET A 83 14.57 6.55 8.47
C MET A 83 14.85 5.80 7.16
N ASN A 84 15.41 4.60 7.29
CA ASN A 84 15.71 3.72 6.17
C ASN A 84 14.50 2.82 5.85
N ASN A 85 13.87 3.07 4.72
CA ASN A 85 12.75 2.29 4.22
C ASN A 85 13.24 1.27 3.20
N HIS A 86 12.96 0.00 3.48
CA HIS A 86 13.27 -1.09 2.55
C HIS A 86 12.13 -1.24 1.55
N ILE A 87 12.41 -0.97 0.29
CA ILE A 87 11.46 -1.23 -0.79
C ILE A 87 11.59 -2.70 -1.18
N ARG A 88 10.48 -3.42 -1.09
CA ARG A 88 10.42 -4.88 -1.28
C ARG A 88 9.67 -5.24 -2.55
N ALA A 89 10.00 -6.38 -3.13
CA ALA A 89 9.29 -6.93 -4.27
C ALA A 89 7.86 -7.37 -3.86
N PRO A 90 6.81 -6.90 -4.55
CA PRO A 90 5.43 -7.28 -4.24
C PRO A 90 5.06 -8.71 -4.66
N PHE A 91 5.79 -9.30 -5.60
CA PHE A 91 5.59 -10.65 -6.15
C PHE A 91 6.90 -11.19 -6.75
N ASP A 92 6.91 -12.46 -7.15
CA ASP A 92 8.06 -13.10 -7.80
C ASP A 92 8.27 -12.55 -9.22
N ALA A 93 9.45 -11.99 -9.48
CA ALA A 93 9.69 -11.19 -10.68
C ALA A 93 11.15 -11.21 -11.14
N ILE A 94 11.38 -10.76 -12.37
CA ILE A 94 12.71 -10.43 -12.91
C ILE A 94 12.85 -8.92 -12.96
N VAL A 95 13.98 -8.39 -12.48
CA VAL A 95 14.29 -6.95 -12.54
C VAL A 95 14.57 -6.56 -13.99
N LYS A 96 13.63 -5.86 -14.63
CA LYS A 96 13.74 -5.45 -16.04
C LYS A 96 14.67 -4.25 -16.20
N LYS A 97 14.48 -3.23 -15.36
CA LYS A 97 15.25 -1.99 -15.41
C LYS A 97 15.27 -1.29 -14.06
N ILE A 98 16.40 -0.68 -13.76
CA ILE A 98 16.60 0.15 -12.56
C ILE A 98 16.85 1.57 -13.05
N TYR A 99 16.06 2.52 -12.56
CA TYR A 99 16.08 3.93 -12.99
C TYR A 99 16.91 4.83 -12.07
N VAL A 100 17.33 4.30 -10.92
CA VAL A 100 18.01 5.06 -9.86
C VAL A 100 19.36 4.44 -9.51
N LYS A 101 20.24 5.26 -8.96
CA LYS A 101 21.56 4.87 -8.47
C LYS A 101 21.69 5.24 -6.99
N LYS A 102 22.69 4.66 -6.34
CA LYS A 102 23.06 5.04 -4.96
C LYS A 102 23.40 6.53 -4.93
N GLY A 103 22.80 7.26 -3.99
CA GLY A 103 22.96 8.70 -3.80
C GLY A 103 21.90 9.54 -4.49
N ASP A 104 21.06 8.96 -5.37
CA ASP A 104 20.06 9.74 -6.10
C ASP A 104 18.95 10.25 -5.18
N GLN A 105 18.55 11.50 -5.39
CA GLN A 105 17.33 12.07 -4.81
C GLN A 105 16.12 11.65 -5.63
N VAL A 106 15.10 11.15 -4.94
CA VAL A 106 13.84 10.71 -5.54
C VAL A 106 12.66 11.52 -5.02
N LYS A 107 11.73 11.85 -5.92
CA LYS A 107 10.47 12.53 -5.61
C LYS A 107 9.36 11.52 -5.37
N LYS A 108 8.25 11.98 -4.79
CA LYS A 108 7.03 11.19 -4.70
C LYS A 108 6.58 10.70 -6.09
N ASP A 109 6.14 9.46 -6.16
CA ASP A 109 5.65 8.78 -7.36
C ASP A 109 6.69 8.62 -8.49
N GLN A 110 7.96 8.93 -8.22
CA GLN A 110 9.04 8.71 -9.17
C GLN A 110 9.30 7.21 -9.37
N LEU A 111 9.41 6.78 -10.63
CA LEU A 111 9.72 5.41 -10.99
C LEU A 111 11.14 5.01 -10.56
N LEU A 112 11.25 3.92 -9.80
CA LEU A 112 12.51 3.41 -9.27
C LEU A 112 12.97 2.16 -10.01
N VAL A 113 12.10 1.17 -10.11
CA VAL A 113 12.38 -0.15 -10.69
C VAL A 113 11.18 -0.63 -11.49
N GLU A 114 11.46 -1.21 -12.65
CA GLU A 114 10.49 -2.02 -13.39
C GLU A 114 10.76 -3.50 -13.16
N LEU A 115 9.71 -4.22 -12.80
CA LEU A 115 9.69 -5.65 -12.58
C LEU A 115 8.89 -6.33 -13.69
N GLN A 116 9.31 -7.52 -14.08
CA GLN A 116 8.56 -8.40 -14.97
C GLN A 116 8.08 -9.62 -14.16
N PRO A 117 6.76 -9.83 -13.99
CA PRO A 117 6.25 -11.00 -13.28
C PRO A 117 6.76 -12.30 -13.90
N ILE A 118 7.20 -13.22 -13.06
CA ILE A 118 7.43 -14.61 -13.48
C ILE A 118 6.08 -15.30 -13.35
N LEU A 119 5.37 -15.45 -14.47
CA LEU A 119 4.22 -16.34 -14.51
C LEU A 119 4.76 -17.77 -14.44
N GLU A 120 4.66 -18.41 -13.30
CA GLU A 120 4.68 -19.87 -13.27
C GLU A 120 3.45 -20.34 -14.04
N LEU A 121 3.68 -20.89 -15.23
CA LEU A 121 2.72 -21.74 -15.92
C LEU A 121 2.47 -22.92 -14.99
N ASN A 122 1.51 -22.78 -14.08
CA ASN A 122 1.03 -23.91 -13.31
C ASN A 122 0.45 -24.91 -14.31
N SER A 123 1.20 -26.01 -14.45
CA SER A 123 0.88 -27.21 -15.19
C SER A 123 -0.61 -27.50 -15.15
N ILE A 124 -1.22 -27.48 -16.32
CA ILE A 124 -2.46 -28.20 -16.58
C ILE A 124 -2.12 -29.67 -16.38
N ASN A 125 -2.58 -30.26 -15.29
CA ASN A 125 -2.80 -31.69 -15.12
C ASN A 125 -3.82 -31.92 -14.00
#